data_AF-A0A089NWL7-F1
#
_entry.id   AF-A0A089NWL7-F1
#
_cell.length_a   1.000
_cell.length_b   1.000
_cell.length_c   1.000
_cell.angle_alpha   90.00
_cell.angle_beta   90.00
_cell.angle_gamma   90.00
#
_symmetry.space_group_name_H-M   'P 1'
#
loop_
_entity.id
_entity.type
_entity.pdbx_description
1 polymer ?
#
loop_
_entity_poly.entity_id
_entity_poly.type
_entity_poly.pdbx_seq_one_letter_code
_entity_poly.pdbx_strand_id
1 'polypeptide(L)'
;MLSLRPRAGLTGLIGSRDGVSAIEFSVIAPILLLILMGSIELPRAFMIGKRLDNASATMADLIARGSYADLKPVFAATSAISNPYDVSGASIVLTAAGTYSDGSSATTKVCSSAESNGQAYAAGTSLGPPPPGMTRNGDRFVVSEVTMIYNPIFPVLSKLTRWTFRSRKVWPVRGGEIYNGQSEVVLPGGKPCPA
;
A
#
# COMPACT_ATOMS: atom_id res chain seq x y z
N MET A 1 55.51 29.66 49.33
CA MET A 1 55.59 28.64 48.26
C MET A 1 54.20 28.43 47.68
N LEU A 2 53.89 29.02 46.53
CA LEU A 2 52.70 28.69 45.73
C LEU A 2 52.99 29.11 44.29
N SER A 3 53.45 28.16 43.47
CA SER A 3 53.74 28.39 42.06
C SER A 3 52.44 28.31 41.24
N LEU A 4 52.04 29.43 40.67
CA LEU A 4 51.02 29.49 39.62
C LEU A 4 51.62 28.89 38.32
N ARG A 5 51.04 27.78 37.84
CA ARG A 5 51.36 27.19 36.53
C ARG A 5 50.50 27.81 35.42
N PRO A 6 51.07 27.99 34.21
CA PRO A 6 50.54 28.91 33.22
C PRO A 6 49.32 28.35 32.49
N ARG A 7 48.46 29.29 32.08
CA ARG A 7 47.37 29.11 31.12
C ARG A 7 47.93 28.51 29.81
N ALA A 8 47.75 27.21 29.62
CA ALA A 8 47.86 26.60 28.29
C ALA A 8 46.61 27.03 27.50
N GLY A 9 46.70 28.23 26.93
CA GLY A 9 45.63 28.87 26.18
C GLY A 9 45.43 28.22 24.81
N LEU A 10 44.23 28.42 24.28
CA LEU A 10 43.69 27.91 23.02
C LEU A 10 44.57 28.09 21.76
N THR A 11 45.71 28.77 21.84
CA THR A 11 46.69 28.95 20.76
C THR A 11 47.37 27.65 20.30
N GLY A 12 47.48 26.63 21.16
CA GLY A 12 48.00 25.31 20.75
C GLY A 12 47.08 24.57 19.75
N LEU A 13 45.77 24.86 19.78
CA LEU A 13 44.80 24.26 18.86
C LEU A 13 44.88 24.85 17.45
N ILE A 14 45.38 26.09 17.31
CA ILE A 14 45.44 26.82 16.03
C ILE A 14 46.63 26.36 15.16
N GLY A 15 47.67 25.77 15.77
CA GLY A 15 48.85 25.23 15.05
C GLY A 15 48.84 23.72 14.82
N SER A 16 47.83 23.00 15.33
CA SER A 16 47.81 21.53 15.32
C SER A 16 47.24 21.00 14.00
N ARG A 17 48.09 20.37 13.17
CA ARG A 17 47.71 19.77 11.88
C ARG A 17 46.86 18.50 12.02
N ASP A 18 46.83 17.90 13.21
CA ASP A 18 46.11 16.67 13.49
C ASP A 18 44.57 16.83 13.42
N GLY A 19 44.06 18.07 13.49
CA GLY A 19 42.63 18.37 13.40
C GLY A 19 42.08 18.57 11.98
N VAL A 20 42.94 18.70 10.96
CA VAL A 20 42.50 19.00 9.59
C VAL A 20 41.70 17.84 8.99
N SER A 21 42.14 16.60 9.21
CA SER A 21 41.43 15.40 8.76
C SER A 21 40.06 15.24 9.44
N ALA A 22 39.93 15.66 10.71
CA ALA A 22 38.66 15.62 11.42
C ALA A 22 37.64 16.61 10.83
N ILE A 23 38.09 17.78 10.37
CA ILE A 23 37.24 18.79 9.73
C ILE A 23 36.77 18.30 8.36
N GLU A 24 37.67 17.75 7.54
CA GLU A 24 37.31 17.17 6.24
C GLU A 24 36.29 16.02 6.38
N PHE A 25 36.51 15.13 7.35
CA PHE A 25 35.58 14.05 7.64
C PHE A 25 34.21 14.58 8.10
N SER A 26 34.17 15.64 8.90
CA SER A 26 32.90 16.21 9.38
C SER A 26 31.99 16.73 8.25
N VAL A 27 32.59 17.12 7.12
CA VAL A 27 31.85 17.58 5.93
C VAL A 27 31.45 16.41 5.03
N ILE A 28 32.32 15.41 4.87
CA ILE A 28 32.08 14.27 3.96
C ILE A 28 31.16 13.22 4.60
N ALA A 29 31.33 12.93 5.89
CA ALA A 29 30.55 11.95 6.64
C ALA A 29 29.03 12.14 6.52
N PRO A 30 28.43 13.34 6.67
CA PRO A 30 26.98 13.50 6.52
C PRO A 30 26.50 13.16 5.11
N ILE A 31 27.28 13.47 4.07
CA ILE A 31 26.94 13.14 2.68
C ILE A 31 26.98 11.62 2.46
N LEU A 32 28.03 10.96 2.96
CA LEU A 32 28.15 9.50 2.87
C LEU A 32 27.01 8.78 3.63
N LEU A 33 26.64 9.28 4.81
CA LEU A 33 25.52 8.75 5.59
C LEU A 33 24.19 8.93 4.85
N LEU A 34 23.94 10.09 4.24
CA LEU A 34 22.74 10.32 3.44
C LEU A 34 22.66 9.38 2.23
N ILE A 35 23.77 9.16 1.53
CA ILE A 35 23.84 8.22 0.40
C ILE A 35 23.60 6.78 0.87
N LEU A 36 24.18 6.38 2.00
CA LEU A 36 23.98 5.06 2.59
C LEU A 36 22.52 4.83 3.00
N MET A 37 21.91 5.81 3.65
CA MET A 37 20.50 5.74 4.04
C MET A 37 19.59 5.70 2.80
N GLY A 38 19.85 6.54 1.80
CA GLY A 38 19.10 6.57 0.55
C GLY A 38 19.19 5.27 -0.25
N SER A 39 20.37 4.63 -0.28
CA SER A 39 20.58 3.35 -0.98
C SER A 39 19.84 2.17 -0.34
N ILE A 40 19.49 2.26 0.95
CA ILE A 40 18.70 1.26 1.66
C ILE A 40 17.20 1.58 1.59
N GLU A 41 16.84 2.84 1.81
CA GLU A 41 15.45 3.27 1.98
C GLU A 41 14.67 3.30 0.65
N LEU A 42 15.28 3.78 -0.44
CA LEU A 42 14.60 3.90 -1.73
C LEU A 42 14.22 2.54 -2.33
N PRO A 43 15.13 1.53 -2.40
CA PRO A 43 14.76 0.22 -2.90
C PRO A 43 13.71 -0.46 -2.02
N ARG A 44 13.77 -0.27 -0.70
CA ARG A 44 12.78 -0.80 0.24
C ARG A 44 11.39 -0.24 -0.05
N ALA A 45 11.25 1.07 -0.19
CA ALA A 45 9.99 1.73 -0.55
C ALA A 45 9.42 1.19 -1.86
N PHE A 46 10.26 1.08 -2.89
CA PHE A 46 9.86 0.54 -4.19
C PHE A 46 9.41 -0.93 -4.12
N MET A 47 10.16 -1.77 -3.41
CA MET A 47 9.84 -3.19 -3.24
C MET A 47 8.53 -3.40 -2.48
N ILE A 48 8.27 -2.59 -1.45
CA ILE A 48 7.00 -2.62 -0.73
C ILE A 48 5.84 -2.28 -1.66
N GLY A 49 5.95 -1.22 -2.46
CA GLY A 49 4.92 -0.85 -3.45
C GLY A 49 4.65 -1.99 -4.44
N LYS A 50 5.69 -2.60 -5.00
CA LYS A 50 5.57 -3.75 -5.93
C LYS A 50 4.88 -4.95 -5.27
N ARG A 51 5.21 -5.23 -4.01
CA ARG A 51 4.61 -6.33 -3.24
C ARG A 51 3.13 -6.05 -2.97
N LEU A 52 2.77 -4.81 -2.66
CA LEU A 52 1.37 -4.39 -2.46
C LEU A 52 0.54 -4.51 -3.75
N ASP A 53 1.14 -4.15 -4.88
CA ASP A 53 0.53 -4.32 -6.21
C ASP A 53 0.29 -5.78 -6.56
N ASN A 54 1.27 -6.66 -6.28
CA ASN A 54 1.11 -8.09 -6.49
C ASN A 54 0.06 -8.68 -5.55
N ALA A 55 0.09 -8.29 -4.27
CA ALA A 55 -0.88 -8.68 -3.25
C ALA A 55 -2.32 -8.34 -3.67
N SER A 56 -2.59 -7.08 -4.04
CA SER A 56 -3.92 -6.66 -4.49
C SER A 56 -4.38 -7.41 -5.74
N ALA A 57 -3.48 -7.66 -6.70
CA ALA A 57 -3.80 -8.45 -7.89
C ALA A 57 -4.17 -9.89 -7.53
N THR A 58 -3.42 -10.53 -6.61
CA THR A 58 -3.74 -11.88 -6.16
C THR A 58 -5.03 -11.97 -5.37
N MET A 59 -5.34 -10.97 -4.52
CA MET A 59 -6.64 -10.93 -3.84
C MET A 59 -7.78 -10.81 -4.84
N ALA A 60 -7.66 -9.91 -5.82
CA ALA A 60 -8.66 -9.74 -6.87
C ALA A 60 -8.86 -11.04 -7.66
N ASP A 61 -7.76 -11.73 -8.00
CA ASP A 61 -7.77 -13.02 -8.69
C ASP A 61 -8.47 -14.12 -7.87
N LEU A 62 -8.21 -14.18 -6.56
CA LEU A 62 -8.82 -15.16 -5.64
C LEU A 62 -10.32 -14.90 -5.46
N ILE A 63 -10.70 -13.66 -5.14
CA ILE A 63 -12.12 -13.33 -4.95
C ILE A 63 -12.92 -13.43 -6.25
N ALA A 64 -12.32 -13.26 -7.42
CA ALA A 64 -13.01 -13.41 -8.71
C ALA A 64 -13.49 -14.85 -9.01
N ARG A 65 -12.99 -15.86 -8.30
CA ARG A 65 -13.24 -17.28 -8.62
C ARG A 65 -14.51 -17.86 -8.00
N GLY A 66 -15.05 -17.26 -6.94
CA GLY A 66 -16.23 -17.78 -6.27
C GLY A 66 -16.63 -16.99 -5.04
N SER A 67 -17.82 -17.31 -4.52
CA SER A 67 -18.32 -16.77 -3.25
C SER A 67 -17.62 -17.45 -2.07
N TYR A 68 -17.21 -16.66 -1.08
CA TYR A 68 -16.50 -17.15 0.10
C TYR A 68 -17.34 -16.88 1.35
N ALA A 69 -17.45 -17.87 2.23
CA ALA A 69 -18.05 -17.67 3.55
C ALA A 69 -17.08 -16.97 4.52
N ASP A 70 -15.78 -17.20 4.36
CA ASP A 70 -14.71 -16.57 5.12
C ASP A 70 -13.55 -16.17 4.19
N LEU A 71 -13.07 -14.93 4.30
CA LEU A 71 -11.98 -14.36 3.50
C LEU A 71 -10.61 -14.46 4.19
N LYS A 72 -10.52 -15.02 5.41
CA LYS A 72 -9.24 -15.33 6.06
C LYS A 72 -8.20 -16.01 5.15
N PRO A 73 -8.51 -17.03 4.33
CA PRO A 73 -7.51 -17.63 3.45
C PRO A 73 -6.99 -16.64 2.38
N VAL A 74 -7.83 -15.72 1.91
CA VAL A 74 -7.43 -14.67 0.95
C VAL A 74 -6.47 -13.68 1.62
N PHE A 75 -6.77 -13.25 2.84
CA PHE A 75 -5.88 -12.38 3.61
C PHE A 75 -4.57 -13.08 4.01
N ALA A 76 -4.62 -14.37 4.37
CA ALA A 76 -3.43 -15.16 4.69
C ALA A 76 -2.52 -15.36 3.47
N ALA A 77 -3.08 -15.68 2.30
CA ALA A 77 -2.32 -15.77 1.04
C ALA A 77 -1.61 -14.45 0.72
N THR A 78 -2.26 -13.32 1.01
CA THR A 78 -1.65 -12.01 0.83
C THR A 78 -0.44 -11.79 1.73
N SER A 79 -0.55 -12.13 3.01
CA SER A 79 0.57 -12.02 3.96
C SER A 79 1.78 -12.86 3.52
N ALA A 80 1.54 -14.03 2.93
CA ALA A 80 2.60 -14.84 2.35
C ALA A 80 3.29 -14.17 1.15
N ILE A 81 2.54 -13.45 0.30
CA ILE A 81 3.06 -12.75 -0.89
C ILE A 81 3.85 -11.49 -0.51
N SER A 82 3.44 -10.80 0.55
CA SER A 82 4.09 -9.57 1.01
C SER A 82 5.40 -9.82 1.77
N ASN A 83 5.62 -11.04 2.29
CA ASN A 83 6.86 -11.46 2.93
C ASN A 83 8.10 -11.09 2.07
N PRO A 84 9.16 -10.48 2.64
CA PRO A 84 9.48 -10.23 4.06
C PRO A 84 8.88 -8.96 4.68
N TYR A 85 8.00 -8.26 3.97
CA TYR A 85 7.43 -7.02 4.48
C TYR A 85 6.13 -7.28 5.24
N ASP A 86 6.08 -6.77 6.47
CA ASP A 86 4.88 -6.79 7.28
C ASP A 86 3.86 -5.79 6.71
N VAL A 87 2.72 -6.33 6.27
CA VAL A 87 1.57 -5.57 5.76
C VAL A 87 0.35 -5.77 6.65
N SER A 88 0.51 -6.28 7.88
CA SER A 88 -0.59 -6.51 8.82
C SER A 88 -1.37 -5.23 9.13
N GLY A 89 -0.71 -4.07 9.11
CA GLY A 89 -1.33 -2.76 9.25
C GLY A 89 -1.91 -2.17 7.96
N ALA A 90 -1.89 -2.91 6.84
CA ALA A 90 -2.51 -2.44 5.60
C ALA A 90 -4.04 -2.49 5.71
N SER A 91 -4.67 -1.43 5.21
CA SER A 91 -6.11 -1.35 5.03
C SER A 91 -6.50 -2.01 3.71
N ILE A 92 -7.34 -3.04 3.78
CA ILE A 92 -7.77 -3.83 2.64
C ILE A 92 -9.28 -3.71 2.51
N VAL A 93 -9.75 -3.38 1.31
CA VAL A 93 -11.17 -3.38 0.95
C VAL A 93 -11.35 -4.19 -0.31
N LEU A 94 -12.13 -5.26 -0.21
CA LEU A 94 -12.52 -6.14 -1.30
C LEU A 94 -13.96 -5.83 -1.65
N THR A 95 -14.28 -5.77 -2.93
CA THR A 95 -15.60 -5.32 -3.40
C THR A 95 -15.99 -6.13 -4.62
N ALA A 96 -17.16 -6.74 -4.59
CA ALA A 96 -17.84 -7.19 -5.79
C ALA A 96 -18.77 -6.07 -6.26
N ALA A 97 -18.69 -5.74 -7.54
CA ALA A 97 -19.42 -4.64 -8.14
C ALA A 97 -19.98 -5.05 -9.49
N GLY A 98 -20.94 -4.27 -9.95
CA GLY A 98 -21.48 -4.44 -11.29
C GLY A 98 -21.79 -3.12 -11.98
N THR A 99 -21.83 -3.21 -13.31
CA THR A 99 -22.16 -2.09 -14.17
C THR A 99 -23.64 -2.04 -14.44
N TYR A 100 -24.22 -0.86 -14.21
CA TYR A 100 -25.61 -0.54 -14.50
C TYR A 100 -25.64 0.56 -15.53
N SER A 101 -26.29 0.31 -16.67
CA SER A 101 -26.42 1.28 -17.75
C SER A 101 -27.88 1.53 -18.07
N ASP A 102 -28.26 2.80 -18.19
CA ASP A 102 -29.59 3.27 -18.60
C ASP A 102 -29.67 3.60 -20.10
N GLY A 103 -28.64 3.22 -20.87
CA GLY A 103 -28.52 3.50 -22.30
C GLY A 103 -27.87 4.83 -22.63
N SER A 104 -27.77 5.77 -21.68
CA SER A 104 -27.11 7.07 -21.85
C SER A 104 -25.83 7.18 -21.03
N SER A 105 -25.82 6.56 -19.85
CA SER A 105 -24.71 6.54 -18.92
C SER A 105 -24.57 5.17 -18.26
N ALA A 106 -23.34 4.79 -17.97
CA ALA A 106 -23.04 3.56 -17.23
C ALA A 106 -22.38 3.93 -15.90
N THR A 107 -22.84 3.32 -14.82
CA THR A 107 -22.30 3.51 -13.47
C THR A 107 -21.96 2.17 -12.83
N THR A 108 -20.88 2.15 -12.07
CA THR A 108 -20.54 1.02 -11.21
C THR A 108 -21.27 1.15 -9.90
N LYS A 109 -21.94 0.09 -9.44
CA LYS A 109 -22.47 0.00 -8.08
C LYS A 109 -21.87 -1.18 -7.34
N VAL A 110 -21.63 -0.97 -6.05
CA VAL A 110 -21.21 -2.03 -5.12
C VAL A 110 -22.36 -3.00 -4.89
N CYS A 111 -22.07 -4.30 -4.93
CA CYS A 111 -23.04 -5.34 -4.64
C CYS A 111 -22.77 -5.95 -3.27
N SER A 112 -21.53 -6.39 -3.06
CA SER A 112 -21.03 -6.84 -1.77
C SER A 112 -19.60 -6.36 -1.56
N SER A 113 -19.20 -6.23 -0.30
CA SER A 113 -17.88 -5.76 0.07
C SER A 113 -17.47 -6.39 1.39
N ALA A 114 -16.16 -6.48 1.60
CA ALA A 114 -15.56 -6.95 2.84
C ALA A 114 -14.23 -6.24 3.07
N GLU A 115 -13.84 -6.12 4.33
CA GLU A 115 -12.67 -5.34 4.72
C GLU A 115 -11.74 -6.10 5.68
N SER A 116 -10.51 -5.60 5.76
CA SER A 116 -9.56 -5.87 6.85
C SER A 116 -8.84 -4.57 7.16
N ASN A 117 -8.93 -4.08 8.41
CA ASN A 117 -8.38 -2.78 8.85
C ASN A 117 -8.83 -1.58 7.96
N GLY A 118 -10.00 -1.70 7.33
CA GLY A 118 -10.53 -0.71 6.39
C GLY A 118 -11.99 -0.41 6.64
N GLN A 119 -12.64 0.15 5.63
CA GLN A 119 -14.08 0.41 5.64
C GLN A 119 -14.67 -0.16 4.36
N ALA A 120 -15.52 -1.16 4.52
CA ALA A 120 -16.25 -1.75 3.40
C ALA A 120 -17.30 -0.77 2.86
N TYR A 121 -17.47 -0.76 1.55
CA TYR A 121 -18.48 0.08 0.90
C TYR A 121 -19.88 -0.50 1.10
N ALA A 122 -20.86 0.32 1.45
CA ALA A 122 -22.25 -0.14 1.52
C ALA A 122 -22.75 -0.62 0.14
N ALA A 123 -23.56 -1.68 0.11
CA ALA A 123 -24.23 -2.12 -1.12
C ALA A 123 -25.05 -0.98 -1.74
N GLY A 124 -25.02 -0.88 -3.07
CA GLY A 124 -25.65 0.19 -3.85
C GLY A 124 -24.81 1.46 -3.98
N THR A 125 -23.70 1.61 -3.25
CA THR A 125 -22.78 2.74 -3.39
C THR A 125 -22.25 2.83 -4.81
N SER A 126 -22.31 4.01 -5.43
CA SER A 126 -21.73 4.24 -6.76
C SER A 126 -20.22 4.43 -6.65
N LEU A 127 -19.45 3.69 -7.45
CA LEU A 127 -17.99 3.82 -7.58
C LEU A 127 -17.57 4.70 -8.77
N GLY A 128 -18.52 5.37 -9.42
CA GLY A 128 -18.29 6.19 -10.61
C GLY A 128 -18.39 5.39 -11.92
N PRO A 129 -17.68 5.80 -12.99
CA PRO A 129 -17.78 5.16 -14.29
C PRO A 129 -17.22 3.73 -14.27
N PRO A 130 -17.76 2.82 -15.09
CA PRO A 130 -17.28 1.45 -15.20
C PRO A 130 -15.83 1.38 -15.71
N PRO A 131 -15.08 0.35 -15.31
CA PRO A 131 -13.78 0.05 -15.87
C PRO A 131 -13.84 -0.16 -17.40
N PRO A 132 -12.75 0.14 -18.13
CA PRO A 132 -12.66 -0.17 -19.55
C PRO A 132 -12.91 -1.66 -19.81
N GLY A 133 -13.77 -1.96 -20.78
CA GLY A 133 -14.12 -3.34 -21.13
C GLY A 133 -15.21 -3.99 -20.29
N MET A 134 -15.75 -3.29 -19.27
CA MET A 134 -16.84 -3.77 -18.41
C MET A 134 -18.00 -2.75 -18.38
N THR A 135 -18.32 -2.17 -19.55
CA THR A 135 -19.27 -1.07 -19.67
C THR A 135 -20.70 -1.51 -20.00
N ARG A 136 -20.93 -2.80 -20.24
CA ARG A 136 -22.24 -3.33 -20.59
C ARG A 136 -23.08 -3.46 -19.33
N ASN A 137 -24.38 -3.25 -19.49
CA ASN A 137 -25.32 -3.47 -18.40
C ASN A 137 -25.23 -4.92 -17.92
N GLY A 138 -25.06 -5.11 -16.61
CA GLY A 138 -24.92 -6.43 -15.99
C GLY A 138 -23.49 -6.95 -15.88
N ASP A 139 -22.48 -6.29 -16.45
CA ASP A 139 -21.08 -6.72 -16.30
C ASP A 139 -20.71 -6.82 -14.81
N ARG A 140 -20.08 -7.93 -14.40
CA ARG A 140 -19.69 -8.22 -13.02
C ARG A 140 -18.17 -8.29 -12.88
N PHE A 141 -17.67 -7.62 -11.85
CA PHE A 141 -16.23 -7.59 -11.56
C PHE A 141 -15.97 -7.41 -10.08
N VAL A 142 -14.74 -7.68 -9.70
CA VAL A 142 -14.26 -7.49 -8.34
C VAL A 142 -13.18 -6.42 -8.32
N VAL A 143 -13.06 -5.76 -7.19
CA VAL A 143 -12.08 -4.71 -6.93
C VAL A 143 -11.38 -5.07 -5.62
N SER A 144 -10.05 -5.10 -5.66
CA SER A 144 -9.21 -5.15 -4.48
C SER A 144 -8.53 -3.80 -4.32
N GLU A 145 -8.76 -3.15 -3.18
CA GLU A 145 -8.07 -1.93 -2.76
C GLU A 145 -7.21 -2.24 -1.55
N VAL A 146 -5.93 -1.92 -1.63
CA VAL A 146 -4.99 -2.08 -0.52
C VAL A 146 -4.28 -0.75 -0.31
N THR A 147 -4.36 -0.22 0.91
CA THR A 147 -3.75 1.05 1.31
C THR A 147 -2.84 0.82 2.51
N MET A 148 -1.61 1.32 2.46
CA MET A 148 -0.64 1.16 3.54
C MET A 148 0.21 2.42 3.71
N ILE A 149 0.46 2.80 4.96
CA ILE A 149 1.38 3.88 5.30
C ILE A 149 2.80 3.32 5.30
N TYR A 150 3.71 3.98 4.60
CA TYR A 150 5.12 3.62 4.58
C TYR A 150 5.81 4.02 5.88
N ASN A 151 6.44 3.05 6.56
CA ASN A 151 7.23 3.29 7.76
C ASN A 151 8.74 3.17 7.46
N PRO A 152 9.47 4.29 7.27
CA PRO A 152 10.88 4.26 6.94
C PRO A 152 11.75 3.75 8.09
N ILE A 153 12.91 3.18 7.77
CA ILE A 153 13.91 2.79 8.79
C ILE A 153 14.61 4.04 9.30
N PHE A 154 14.96 4.93 8.38
CA PHE A 154 15.64 6.18 8.69
C PHE A 154 14.66 7.36 8.56
N PRO A 155 14.20 7.98 9.67
CA PRO A 155 13.28 9.11 9.64
C PRO A 155 13.97 10.43 9.26
N VAL A 156 14.98 10.39 8.40
CA VAL A 156 15.72 11.58 7.95
C VAL A 156 14.83 12.49 7.11
N LEU A 157 13.93 11.88 6.31
CA LEU A 157 12.94 12.59 5.51
C LEU A 157 11.57 12.39 6.16
N SER A 158 11.18 13.33 7.02
CA SER A 158 9.88 13.33 7.71
C SER A 158 8.66 13.33 6.78
N LYS A 159 8.84 13.62 5.49
CA LYS A 159 7.78 13.47 4.48
C LYS A 159 7.54 12.01 4.07
N LEU A 160 8.55 11.13 4.15
CA LEU A 160 8.40 9.72 3.77
C LEU A 160 7.55 8.93 4.76
N THR A 161 7.50 9.33 6.03
CA THR A 161 6.68 8.67 7.08
C THR A 161 5.18 8.85 6.88
N ARG A 162 4.76 9.82 6.06
CA ARG A 162 3.36 10.08 5.72
C ARG A 162 2.98 9.56 4.34
N TRP A 163 3.90 8.92 3.62
CA TRP A 163 3.62 8.43 2.30
C TRP A 163 2.73 7.19 2.38
N THR A 164 1.54 7.28 1.80
CA THR A 164 0.63 6.15 1.63
C THR A 164 0.81 5.50 0.26
N PHE A 165 1.07 4.21 0.24
CA PHE A 165 0.91 3.37 -0.94
C PHE A 165 -0.54 2.96 -1.06
N ARG A 166 -1.16 3.21 -2.22
CA ARG A 166 -2.50 2.73 -2.55
C ARG A 166 -2.43 1.93 -3.84
N SER A 167 -2.87 0.69 -3.79
CA SER A 167 -3.05 -0.16 -4.96
C SER A 167 -4.52 -0.52 -5.12
N ARG A 168 -5.05 -0.31 -6.33
CA ARG A 168 -6.41 -0.69 -6.70
C ARG A 168 -6.34 -1.56 -7.94
N LYS A 169 -6.87 -2.78 -7.85
CA LYS A 169 -6.93 -3.74 -8.95
C LYS A 169 -8.36 -4.13 -9.21
N VAL A 170 -8.77 -4.00 -10.47
CA VAL A 170 -10.06 -4.45 -10.97
C VAL A 170 -9.83 -5.76 -11.72
N TRP A 171 -10.70 -6.73 -11.52
CA TRP A 171 -10.61 -8.02 -12.18
C TRP A 171 -12.00 -8.54 -12.57
N PRO A 172 -12.19 -9.11 -13.78
CA PRO A 172 -13.47 -9.69 -14.16
C PRO A 172 -13.82 -10.86 -13.24
N VAL A 173 -15.11 -11.05 -12.97
CA VAL A 173 -15.58 -12.28 -12.33
C VAL A 173 -15.31 -13.45 -13.28
N ARG A 174 -14.75 -14.54 -12.76
CA ARG A 174 -14.41 -15.75 -13.53
C ARG A 174 -15.14 -17.01 -13.05
N GLY A 175 -15.88 -16.91 -11.96
CA GLY A 175 -16.68 -17.98 -11.41
C GLY A 175 -17.76 -17.42 -10.49
N GLY A 176 -18.15 -18.20 -9.49
CA GLY A 176 -19.26 -17.85 -8.60
C GLY A 176 -20.58 -18.43 -9.07
N GLU A 177 -21.65 -17.84 -8.58
CA GLU A 177 -23.02 -18.33 -8.78
C GLU A 177 -23.76 -17.40 -9.74
N ILE A 178 -24.78 -17.93 -10.42
CA ILE A 178 -25.56 -17.16 -11.37
C ILE A 178 -26.65 -16.40 -10.60
N TYR A 179 -26.57 -15.08 -10.65
CA TYR A 179 -27.58 -14.17 -10.11
C TYR A 179 -28.05 -13.23 -11.22
N ASN A 180 -29.37 -13.13 -11.41
CA ASN A 180 -29.98 -12.29 -12.46
C ASN A 180 -29.37 -12.52 -13.86
N GLY A 181 -29.01 -13.78 -14.17
CA GLY A 181 -28.42 -14.17 -15.45
C GLY A 181 -26.93 -13.82 -15.62
N GLN A 182 -26.27 -13.31 -14.58
CA GLN A 182 -24.85 -12.93 -14.58
C GLN A 182 -24.07 -13.80 -13.59
N SER A 183 -22.84 -14.18 -13.93
CA SER A 183 -21.93 -14.82 -12.98
C SER A 183 -21.44 -13.77 -11.98
N GLU A 184 -21.72 -13.98 -10.70
CA GLU A 184 -21.38 -13.04 -9.64
C GLU A 184 -20.73 -13.74 -8.46
N VAL A 185 -19.87 -12.98 -7.77
CA VAL A 185 -19.29 -13.35 -6.49
C VAL A 185 -19.95 -12.53 -5.39
N VAL A 186 -20.45 -13.21 -4.35
CA VAL A 186 -20.96 -12.55 -3.16
C VAL A 186 -19.93 -12.71 -2.03
N LEU A 187 -19.45 -11.57 -1.52
CA LEU A 187 -18.52 -11.52 -0.40
C LEU A 187 -19.27 -11.70 0.94
N PRO A 188 -18.59 -12.14 2.02
CA PRO A 188 -19.21 -12.42 3.31
C PRO A 188 -20.07 -11.25 3.83
N GLY A 189 -21.26 -11.55 4.33
CA GLY A 189 -22.19 -10.53 4.86
C GLY A 189 -22.87 -9.66 3.81
N GLY A 190 -22.56 -9.84 2.53
CA GLY A 190 -23.16 -9.13 1.40
C GLY A 190 -24.42 -9.79 0.84
N LYS A 191 -25.00 -9.16 -0.18
CA LYS A 191 -26.11 -9.68 -0.97
C LYS A 191 -25.73 -9.67 -2.47
N PRO A 192 -26.39 -10.49 -3.30
CA PRO A 192 -26.24 -10.40 -4.74
C PRO A 192 -26.56 -9.00 -5.27
N CYS A 193 -25.94 -8.64 -6.38
CA CYS A 193 -26.19 -7.41 -7.11
C CYS A 193 -27.69 -7.30 -7.43
N PRO A 194 -28.29 -6.09 -7.30
CA PRO A 194 -29.64 -5.87 -7.79
C PRO A 194 -29.74 -6.17 -9.29
N ALA A 195 -30.92 -6.61 -9.72
CA ALA A 195 -31.24 -6.88 -11.12
C ALA A 195 -31.12 -5.61 -11.98
#